data_AF-A0A7K7WXG3-F1
#
_entry.id   AF-A0A7K7WXG3-F1
#
_cell.length_a   1.000
_cell.length_b   1.000
_cell.length_c   1.000
_cell.angle_alpha   90.00
_cell.angle_beta   90.00
_cell.angle_gamma   90.00
#
_symmetry.space_group_name_H-M   'P 1'
#
loop_
_entity.id
_entity.type
_entity.pdbx_description
1 polymer ?
#
loop_
_entity_poly.entity_id
_entity_poly.type
_entity_poly.pdbx_seq_one_letter_code
_entity_poly.pdbx_strand_id
1 'polypeptide(L)'
;FLPQVCGSIILGVSIWIRVSGAQPVNACSHTSTIMLAGVNLLIAVGSIIMVLGFLGCCGAVKESRCMLMMFFIGLLLILILQVTGGILGAVYKPQVESILNQTLMASVAALQSTAEVDKEYQEMFQKFEREKQCCGLLNGPKDWGANFNKPSSKICQCEPEKQSSSDLCTNYQNKYIYKK
;
A
#
# COMPACT_ATOMS: atom_id res chain seq x y z
N PHE A 1 -12.99 -23.45 2.74
CA PHE A 1 -11.57 -23.68 3.04
C PHE A 1 -10.65 -22.56 2.53
N LEU A 2 -10.49 -22.35 1.21
CA LEU A 2 -9.68 -21.25 0.65
C LEU A 2 -9.90 -19.85 1.28
N PRO A 3 -11.14 -19.32 1.37
CA PRO A 3 -11.36 -17.97 1.90
C PRO A 3 -10.96 -17.82 3.38
N GLN A 4 -11.02 -18.91 4.16
CA GLN A 4 -10.63 -18.87 5.56
C GLN A 4 -9.11 -18.86 5.73
N VAL A 5 -8.39 -19.63 4.92
CA VAL A 5 -6.92 -19.60 4.89
C VAL A 5 -6.42 -18.21 4.47
N CYS A 6 -7.04 -17.62 3.43
CA CYS A 6 -6.73 -16.25 3.02
C CYS A 6 -7.01 -15.25 4.16
N GLY A 7 -8.15 -15.35 4.84
CA GLY A 7 -8.49 -14.48 5.97
C GLY A 7 -7.48 -14.56 7.12
N SER A 8 -7.06 -15.76 7.50
CA SER A 8 -6.05 -15.96 8.56
C SER A 8 -4.68 -15.40 8.18
N ILE A 9 -4.26 -15.57 6.92
CA ILE A 9 -3.00 -14.99 6.42
C ILE A 9 -3.06 -13.46 6.45
N ILE A 10 -4.15 -12.87 5.94
CA ILE A 10 -4.33 -11.40 5.91
C ILE A 10 -4.30 -10.84 7.33
N LEU A 11 -5.02 -11.45 8.26
CA LEU A 11 -5.02 -11.04 9.68
C LEU A 11 -3.62 -11.14 10.30
N GLY A 12 -2.95 -12.27 10.10
CA GLY A 12 -1.61 -12.49 10.63
C GLY A 12 -0.61 -11.43 10.15
N VAL A 13 -0.59 -11.17 8.84
CA VAL A 13 0.27 -10.13 8.25
C VAL A 13 -0.11 -8.74 8.75
N SER A 14 -1.40 -8.42 8.86
CA SER A 14 -1.86 -7.10 9.32
C SER A 14 -1.47 -6.82 10.77
N ILE A 15 -1.59 -7.83 11.65
CA ILE A 15 -1.16 -7.75 13.04
C ILE A 15 0.36 -7.64 13.13
N TRP A 16 1.10 -8.42 12.33
CA TRP A 16 2.55 -8.33 12.25
C TRP A 16 3.00 -6.92 11.87
N ILE A 17 2.44 -6.34 10.81
CA ILE A 17 2.73 -4.96 10.38
C ILE A 17 2.39 -3.96 11.50
N ARG A 18 1.25 -4.11 12.18
CA ARG A 18 0.85 -3.22 13.28
C ARG A 18 1.85 -3.25 14.43
N VAL A 19 2.38 -4.42 14.77
CA VAL A 19 3.36 -4.59 15.86
C VAL A 19 4.74 -4.10 15.44
N SER A 20 5.19 -4.43 14.23
CA SER A 20 6.47 -3.96 13.70
C SER A 20 6.50 -2.45 13.48
N GLY A 21 5.38 -1.84 13.07
CA GLY A 21 5.23 -0.40 12.92
C GLY A 21 4.93 0.37 14.22
N ALA A 22 4.82 -0.31 15.36
CA ALA A 22 4.64 0.32 16.68
C ALA A 22 5.98 0.61 17.41
N GLN A 23 7.12 0.27 16.80
CA GLN A 23 8.41 0.88 17.17
C GLN A 23 8.36 2.39 16.82
N PRO A 24 9.10 3.28 17.51
CA PRO A 24 8.88 4.73 17.44
C PRO A 24 9.29 5.31 16.08
N VAL A 25 8.45 5.09 15.07
CA VAL A 25 8.49 5.79 13.81
C VAL A 25 7.98 7.19 14.10
N ASN A 26 8.91 8.08 14.44
CA ASN A 26 8.67 9.51 14.59
C ASN A 26 8.40 10.18 13.23
N ALA A 27 7.79 9.46 12.29
CA ALA A 27 7.41 9.87 10.96
C ALA A 27 6.26 10.88 10.99
N CYS A 28 6.36 11.88 10.13
CA CYS A 28 5.39 12.94 9.88
C CYS A 28 3.94 12.47 10.16
N SER A 29 3.27 13.17 11.09
CA SER A 29 1.97 12.77 11.67
C SER A 29 0.87 12.45 10.66
N HIS A 30 0.97 12.98 9.44
CA HIS A 30 -0.03 12.81 8.39
C HIS A 30 0.12 11.53 7.55
N THR A 31 1.34 11.01 7.34
CA THR A 31 1.56 9.77 6.56
C THR A 31 1.37 8.54 7.45
N SER A 32 1.80 8.65 8.71
CA SER A 32 1.64 7.63 9.75
C SER A 32 0.17 7.32 10.02
N THR A 33 -0.71 8.32 9.98
CA THR A 33 -2.15 8.16 10.22
C THR A 33 -2.85 7.42 9.08
N ILE A 34 -2.52 7.71 7.82
CA ILE A 34 -3.10 7.00 6.67
C ILE A 34 -2.66 5.53 6.65
N MET A 35 -1.38 5.26 6.92
CA MET A 35 -0.87 3.90 7.00
C MET A 35 -1.52 3.12 8.16
N LEU A 36 -1.63 3.73 9.36
CA LEU A 36 -2.34 3.12 10.49
C LEU A 36 -3.82 2.86 10.16
N ALA A 37 -4.50 3.81 9.52
CA ALA A 37 -5.89 3.65 9.10
C ALA A 37 -6.05 2.49 8.12
N GLY A 38 -5.14 2.36 7.15
CA GLY A 38 -5.09 1.25 6.20
C GLY A 38 -4.90 -0.11 6.90
N VAL A 39 -3.92 -0.21 7.81
CA VAL A 39 -3.65 -1.45 8.57
C VAL A 39 -4.86 -1.83 9.45
N ASN A 40 -5.50 -0.86 10.10
CA ASN A 40 -6.73 -1.11 10.87
C ASN A 40 -7.86 -1.64 10.00
N LEU A 41 -8.03 -1.08 8.80
CA LEU A 41 -9.05 -1.53 7.85
C LEU A 41 -8.77 -2.96 7.37
N LEU A 42 -7.50 -3.28 7.09
CA LEU A 42 -7.07 -4.65 6.74
C LEU A 42 -7.38 -5.66 7.86
N ILE A 43 -7.15 -5.29 9.13
CA ILE A 43 -7.52 -6.12 10.29
C ILE A 43 -9.03 -6.32 10.34
N ALA A 44 -9.82 -5.25 10.18
CA ALA A 44 -11.28 -5.34 10.19
C ALA A 44 -11.80 -6.25 9.07
N VAL A 45 -11.34 -6.05 7.83
CA VAL A 45 -11.74 -6.87 6.67
C VAL A 45 -11.30 -8.33 6.83
N GLY A 46 -10.08 -8.58 7.28
CA GLY A 46 -9.57 -9.93 7.52
C GLY A 46 -10.39 -10.69 8.56
N SER A 47 -10.85 -10.01 9.62
CA SER A 47 -11.68 -10.63 10.66
C SER A 47 -13.06 -11.00 10.16
N ILE A 48 -13.70 -10.13 9.37
CA ILE A 48 -14.99 -10.40 8.73
C ILE A 48 -14.87 -11.61 7.79
N ILE A 49 -13.84 -11.67 6.94
CA ILE A 49 -13.62 -12.79 6.02
C ILE A 49 -13.40 -14.10 6.79
N MET A 50 -12.65 -14.07 7.90
CA MET A 50 -12.42 -15.26 8.73
C MET A 50 -13.72 -15.77 9.35
N VAL A 51 -14.55 -14.89 9.92
CA VAL A 51 -15.84 -15.25 10.53
C VAL A 51 -16.81 -15.81 9.47
N LEU A 52 -16.95 -15.14 8.32
CA LEU A 52 -17.82 -15.61 7.25
C LEU A 52 -17.33 -16.93 6.64
N GLY A 53 -16.01 -17.10 6.50
CA GLY A 53 -15.39 -18.36 6.06
C GLY A 53 -15.71 -19.51 7.00
N PHE A 54 -15.64 -19.28 8.32
CA PHE A 54 -15.97 -20.27 9.33
C PHE A 54 -17.45 -20.64 9.30
N LEU A 55 -18.34 -19.64 9.28
CA LEU A 55 -19.78 -19.86 9.21
C LEU A 55 -20.19 -20.62 7.94
N GLY A 56 -19.59 -20.30 6.79
CA GLY A 56 -19.81 -21.02 5.54
C GLY A 56 -19.32 -22.46 5.59
N CYS A 57 -18.11 -22.70 6.09
CA CYS A 57 -17.53 -24.03 6.17
C CYS A 57 -18.26 -24.93 7.18
N CYS A 58 -18.48 -24.45 8.41
CA CYS A 58 -19.19 -25.19 9.44
C CYS A 58 -20.68 -25.33 9.12
N GLY A 59 -21.31 -24.33 8.50
CA GLY A 59 -22.71 -24.38 8.08
C GLY A 59 -22.96 -25.45 7.03
N ALA A 60 -22.06 -25.61 6.06
CA ALA A 60 -22.15 -26.67 5.05
C ALA A 60 -21.92 -28.07 5.64
N VAL A 61 -20.93 -28.23 6.53
CA VAL A 61 -20.59 -29.54 7.13
C VAL A 61 -21.65 -29.99 8.15
N LYS A 62 -22.21 -29.07 8.94
CA LYS A 62 -23.24 -29.40 9.95
C LYS A 62 -24.68 -29.43 9.39
N GLU A 63 -24.85 -29.21 8.09
CA GLU A 63 -26.17 -29.08 7.44
C GLU A 63 -27.12 -28.12 8.19
N SER A 64 -26.55 -27.13 8.89
CA SER A 64 -27.30 -26.26 9.78
C SER A 64 -27.87 -25.08 9.01
N ARG A 65 -29.18 -25.13 8.77
CA ARG A 65 -29.95 -24.07 8.11
C ARG A 65 -29.70 -22.69 8.74
N CYS A 66 -29.60 -22.62 10.07
CA CYS A 66 -29.41 -21.35 10.80
C CYS A 66 -28.02 -20.73 10.52
N MET A 67 -26.95 -21.53 10.55
CA MET A 67 -25.60 -21.03 10.22
C MET A 67 -25.49 -20.59 8.76
N LEU A 68 -26.11 -21.34 7.84
CA LEU A 68 -26.12 -20.99 6.42
C LEU A 68 -26.95 -19.72 6.15
N MET A 69 -28.05 -19.52 6.88
CA MET A 69 -28.85 -18.30 6.79
C MET A 69 -28.07 -17.07 7.27
N MET A 70 -27.35 -17.17 8.40
CA MET A 70 -26.49 -16.07 8.88
C MET A 70 -25.38 -15.72 7.87
N PHE A 71 -24.78 -16.74 7.24
CA PHE A 71 -23.80 -16.53 6.18
C PHE A 71 -24.40 -15.76 4.99
N PHE A 72 -25.57 -16.17 4.53
CA PHE A 72 -26.26 -15.51 3.41
C PHE A 72 -26.64 -14.06 3.74
N ILE A 73 -27.18 -13.81 4.93
CA ILE A 73 -27.50 -12.45 5.40
C ILE A 73 -26.24 -11.60 5.47
N GLY A 74 -25.14 -12.14 5.99
CA GLY A 74 -23.84 -11.44 6.04
C GLY A 74 -23.32 -11.06 4.65
N LEU A 75 -23.41 -11.97 3.67
CA LEU A 75 -23.05 -11.68 2.28
C LEU A 75 -23.94 -10.60 1.66
N LEU A 76 -25.25 -10.65 1.90
CA LEU A 76 -26.18 -9.63 1.42
C LEU A 76 -25.85 -8.24 1.99
N LEU A 77 -25.54 -8.15 3.27
CA LEU A 77 -25.15 -6.88 3.90
C LEU A 77 -23.84 -6.34 3.30
N ILE A 78 -22.85 -7.20 3.06
CA ILE A 78 -21.61 -6.80 2.38
C ILE A 78 -21.89 -6.31 0.97
N LEU A 79 -22.78 -6.97 0.23
CA LEU A 79 -23.16 -6.56 -1.12
C LEU A 79 -23.78 -5.15 -1.11
N ILE A 80 -24.71 -4.89 -0.18
CA ILE A 80 -25.33 -3.56 -0.03
C ILE A 80 -24.27 -2.50 0.30
N LEU A 81 -23.35 -2.81 1.22
CA LEU A 81 -22.23 -1.91 1.57
C LEU A 81 -21.29 -1.67 0.37
N GLN A 82 -21.01 -2.69 -0.43
CA GLN A 82 -20.13 -2.59 -1.60
C GLN A 82 -20.78 -1.75 -2.70
N VAL A 83 -22.08 -1.92 -2.96
CA VAL A 83 -22.83 -1.10 -3.91
C VAL A 83 -22.87 0.36 -3.43
N THR A 84 -23.19 0.58 -2.15
CA THR A 84 -23.22 1.93 -1.56
C THR A 84 -21.85 2.59 -1.65
N GLY A 85 -20.78 1.89 -1.26
CA GLY A 85 -19.41 2.36 -1.36
C GLY A 85 -18.98 2.64 -2.81
N GLY A 86 -19.40 1.82 -3.76
CA GLY A 86 -19.15 2.02 -5.19
C GLY A 86 -19.83 3.29 -5.72
N ILE A 87 -21.09 3.53 -5.36
CA ILE A 87 -21.84 4.73 -5.75
C ILE A 87 -21.21 5.98 -5.12
N LEU A 88 -20.94 5.95 -3.81
CA LEU A 88 -20.27 7.06 -3.12
C LEU A 88 -18.88 7.32 -3.73
N GLY A 89 -18.09 6.28 -3.99
CA GLY A 89 -16.79 6.40 -4.62
C GLY A 89 -16.87 7.03 -6.02
N ALA A 90 -17.91 6.72 -6.80
CA ALA A 90 -18.15 7.34 -8.10
C ALA A 90 -18.52 8.82 -7.99
N VAL A 91 -19.42 9.18 -7.06
CA VAL A 91 -19.89 10.55 -6.84
C VAL A 91 -18.77 11.45 -6.29
N TYR A 92 -17.97 10.93 -5.36
CA TYR A 92 -16.91 11.68 -4.68
C TYR A 92 -15.54 11.58 -5.38
N LYS A 93 -15.46 11.01 -6.60
CA LYS A 93 -14.22 10.93 -7.39
C LYS A 93 -13.38 12.21 -7.40
N PRO A 94 -13.91 13.40 -7.75
CA PRO A 94 -13.08 14.61 -7.83
C PRO A 94 -12.48 15.00 -6.47
N GLN A 95 -13.20 14.73 -5.37
CA GLN A 95 -12.72 14.99 -4.02
C GLN A 95 -11.61 14.00 -3.65
N VAL A 96 -11.78 12.71 -3.98
CA VAL A 96 -10.75 11.69 -3.77
C VAL A 96 -9.49 12.02 -4.58
N GLU A 97 -9.61 12.46 -5.83
CA GLU A 97 -8.45 12.88 -6.64
C GLU A 97 -7.72 14.08 -6.01
N SER A 98 -8.44 15.05 -5.46
CA SER A 98 -7.80 16.19 -4.78
C SER A 98 -7.02 15.77 -3.53
N ILE A 99 -7.58 14.88 -2.71
CA ILE A 99 -6.94 14.34 -1.51
C ILE A 99 -5.73 13.48 -1.89
N LEU A 100 -5.86 12.68 -2.95
CA LEU A 100 -4.79 11.84 -3.46
C LEU A 100 -3.63 12.71 -3.97
N ASN A 101 -3.91 13.76 -4.74
CA ASN A 101 -2.88 14.70 -5.20
C ASN A 101 -2.17 15.41 -4.04
N GLN A 102 -2.91 15.86 -3.01
CA GLN A 102 -2.31 16.44 -1.81
C GLN A 102 -1.41 15.44 -1.07
N THR A 103 -1.85 14.19 -0.95
CA THR A 103 -1.07 13.13 -0.32
C THR A 103 0.20 12.83 -1.11
N LEU A 104 0.10 12.75 -2.44
CA LEU A 104 1.27 12.54 -3.31
C LEU A 104 2.25 13.70 -3.21
N MET A 105 1.78 14.96 -3.18
CA MET A 105 2.64 16.12 -2.98
C MET A 105 3.35 16.08 -1.62
N ALA A 106 2.66 15.68 -0.55
CA ALA A 106 3.27 15.50 0.76
C ALA A 106 4.32 14.38 0.77
N SER A 107 4.07 13.27 0.06
CA SER A 107 5.06 12.21 -0.13
C SER A 107 6.30 12.68 -0.90
N VAL A 108 6.13 13.47 -1.97
CA VAL A 108 7.26 14.09 -2.68
C VAL A 108 8.03 15.05 -1.77
N ALA A 109 7.34 15.85 -0.95
CA ALA A 109 8.01 16.71 0.02
C ALA A 109 8.86 15.91 1.03
N ALA A 110 8.40 14.73 1.47
CA ALA A 110 9.18 13.84 2.32
C ALA A 110 10.42 13.26 1.60
N LEU A 111 10.36 13.02 0.29
CA LEU A 111 11.52 12.61 -0.50
C LEU A 111 12.57 13.72 -0.64
N GLN A 112 12.14 14.99 -0.65
CA GLN A 112 13.02 16.16 -0.74
C GLN A 112 13.54 16.63 0.62
N SER A 113 12.87 16.24 1.70
CA SER A 113 13.22 16.60 3.07
C SER A 113 14.61 16.11 3.44
N THR A 114 15.29 16.89 4.30
CA THR A 114 16.56 16.51 4.93
C THR A 114 16.39 16.11 6.40
N ALA A 115 15.16 16.06 6.91
CA ALA A 115 14.89 15.63 8.27
C ALA A 115 15.26 14.16 8.46
N GLU A 116 15.84 13.82 9.63
CA GLU A 116 16.23 12.43 9.92
C GLU A 116 15.06 11.46 9.94
N VAL A 117 13.91 11.99 10.33
CA VAL A 117 12.62 11.31 10.35
C VAL A 117 12.23 10.73 8.99
N ASP A 118 12.60 11.39 7.89
CA ASP A 118 12.19 10.98 6.55
C ASP A 118 13.19 9.99 5.91
N LYS A 119 14.34 9.75 6.53
CA LYS A 119 15.38 8.85 6.00
C LYS A 119 14.88 7.41 5.85
N GLU A 120 14.13 6.89 6.83
CA GLU A 120 13.56 5.54 6.76
C GLU A 120 12.61 5.39 5.57
N TYR A 121 11.73 6.37 5.38
CA TYR A 121 10.82 6.42 4.23
C TYR A 121 11.59 6.48 2.91
N GLN A 122 12.63 7.33 2.82
CA GLN A 122 13.48 7.46 1.64
C GLN A 122 14.21 6.14 1.31
N GLU A 123 14.74 5.42 2.30
CA GLU A 123 15.42 4.14 2.09
C GLU A 123 14.47 3.04 1.61
N MET A 124 13.28 2.95 2.21
CA MET A 124 12.23 2.04 1.76
C MET A 124 11.79 2.37 0.33
N PHE A 125 11.62 3.66 0.02
CA PHE A 125 11.21 4.10 -1.31
C PHE A 125 12.29 3.82 -2.36
N GLN A 126 13.58 4.05 -2.05
CA GLN A 126 14.68 3.65 -2.94
C GLN A 126 14.74 2.14 -3.18
N LYS A 127 14.43 1.34 -2.17
CA LYS A 127 14.34 -0.13 -2.33
C LYS A 127 13.19 -0.49 -3.27
N PHE A 128 12.04 0.13 -3.09
CA PHE A 128 10.89 -0.04 -3.99
C PHE A 128 11.21 0.36 -5.43
N GLU A 129 11.84 1.51 -5.65
CA GLU A 129 12.31 1.97 -6.97
C GLU A 129 13.23 0.94 -7.64
N ARG A 130 14.15 0.33 -6.88
CA ARG A 130 15.05 -0.72 -7.39
C ARG A 130 14.31 -2.02 -7.72
N GLU A 131 13.40 -2.46 -6.85
CA GLU A 131 12.62 -3.68 -7.06
C GLU A 131 11.64 -3.56 -8.23
N LYS A 132 11.08 -2.36 -8.45
CA LYS A 132 10.12 -2.08 -9.52
C LYS A 132 10.74 -1.46 -10.76
N GLN A 133 12.05 -1.23 -10.75
CA GLN A 133 12.79 -0.66 -11.87
C GLN A 133 12.15 0.64 -12.37
N CYS A 134 11.73 1.51 -11.44
CA CYS A 134 11.13 2.81 -11.71
C CYS A 134 11.85 3.91 -10.92
N CYS A 135 11.58 5.17 -11.25
CA CYS A 135 12.20 6.32 -10.60
C CYS A 135 11.19 7.43 -10.34
N GLY A 136 11.12 7.91 -9.10
CA GLY A 136 10.21 8.97 -8.67
C GLY A 136 8.76 8.54 -8.50
N LEU A 137 7.92 9.50 -8.10
CA LEU A 137 6.50 9.29 -7.80
C LEU A 137 5.58 10.05 -8.78
N LEU A 138 5.85 11.33 -9.03
CA LEU A 138 5.08 12.23 -9.87
C LEU A 138 5.88 12.75 -11.08
N ASN A 139 7.11 13.23 -10.85
CA ASN A 139 7.94 13.92 -11.86
C ASN A 139 9.27 13.19 -12.13
N GLY A 140 9.37 11.92 -11.75
CA GLY A 140 10.55 11.10 -11.98
C GLY A 140 11.70 11.48 -11.05
N PRO A 141 12.97 11.51 -11.51
CA PRO A 141 14.12 11.83 -10.66
C PRO A 141 14.05 13.24 -10.03
N LYS A 142 13.23 14.14 -10.57
CA LYS A 142 13.00 15.49 -10.02
C LYS A 142 12.34 15.46 -8.65
N ASP A 143 11.58 14.41 -8.33
CA ASP A 143 10.90 14.30 -7.03
C ASP A 143 11.89 14.19 -5.87
N TRP A 144 13.13 13.75 -6.14
CA TRP A 144 14.19 13.68 -5.14
C TRP A 144 14.87 15.02 -4.85
N GLY A 145 14.63 16.05 -5.67
CA GLY A 145 15.18 17.40 -5.46
C GLY A 145 16.70 17.40 -5.23
N ALA A 146 17.14 18.11 -4.18
CA ALA A 146 18.55 18.17 -3.81
C ALA A 146 19.13 16.83 -3.31
N ASN A 147 18.28 15.91 -2.83
CA ASN A 147 18.73 14.61 -2.33
C ASN A 147 19.29 13.71 -3.44
N PHE A 148 18.87 13.91 -4.70
CA PHE A 148 19.33 13.14 -5.86
C PHE A 148 20.85 13.18 -6.08
N ASN A 149 21.48 14.31 -5.75
CA ASN A 149 22.91 14.54 -5.98
C ASN A 149 23.79 14.20 -4.78
N LYS A 150 23.23 13.65 -3.70
CA LYS A 150 24.03 13.24 -2.54
C LYS A 150 24.97 12.09 -2.95
N PRO A 151 26.28 12.16 -2.61
CA PRO A 151 27.30 11.22 -3.08
C PRO A 151 27.05 9.77 -2.62
N SER A 152 26.32 9.58 -1.51
CA SER A 152 25.95 8.27 -0.96
C SER A 152 24.62 7.73 -1.49
N SER A 153 23.91 8.45 -2.36
CA SER A 153 22.55 8.11 -2.76
C SER A 153 22.53 7.24 -4.01
N LYS A 154 22.07 5.98 -3.87
CA LYS A 154 21.80 5.04 -4.97
C LYS A 154 20.37 5.23 -5.51
N ILE A 155 19.93 6.48 -5.57
CA ILE A 155 18.57 6.85 -5.97
C ILE A 155 18.38 6.50 -7.44
N CYS A 156 17.30 5.75 -7.72
CA CYS A 156 16.94 5.31 -9.06
C CYS A 156 18.03 4.57 -9.86
N GLN A 157 19.09 4.09 -9.20
CA GLN A 157 20.25 3.54 -9.90
C GLN A 157 19.85 2.30 -10.70
N CYS A 158 20.07 2.36 -12.01
CA CYS A 158 19.93 1.21 -12.89
C CYS A 158 21.30 0.57 -13.10
N GLU A 159 21.39 -0.73 -12.83
CA GLU A 159 22.56 -1.52 -13.20
C GLU A 159 22.31 -2.13 -14.60
N PRO A 160 23.16 -1.87 -15.60
CA PRO A 160 23.00 -2.41 -16.94
C PRO A 160 23.45 -3.88 -17.00
N GLU A 161 22.78 -4.77 -16.28
CA GLU A 161 23.01 -6.21 -16.41
C GLU A 161 22.02 -6.82 -17.42
N LYS A 162 22.51 -6.98 -18.65
CA LYS A 162 22.00 -7.78 -19.79
C LYS A 162 20.84 -7.20 -20.62
N GLN A 163 20.89 -7.58 -21.91
CA GLN A 163 20.17 -7.15 -23.13
C GLN A 163 18.70 -6.68 -23.03
N SER A 164 17.97 -6.94 -21.94
CA SER A 164 16.61 -6.43 -21.71
C SER A 164 16.58 -5.10 -20.95
N SER A 165 17.71 -4.67 -20.37
CA SER A 165 17.82 -3.49 -19.49
C SER A 165 18.01 -2.17 -20.26
N SER A 166 18.43 -2.22 -21.53
CA SER A 166 18.75 -1.03 -22.33
C SER A 166 17.53 -0.14 -22.62
N ASP A 167 16.33 -0.71 -22.70
CA ASP A 167 15.11 0.05 -22.93
C ASP A 167 14.52 0.66 -21.65
N LEU A 168 14.93 0.19 -20.48
CA LEU A 168 14.40 0.61 -19.18
C LEU A 168 15.21 1.73 -18.52
N CYS A 169 16.42 2.00 -19.03
CA CYS A 169 17.34 2.94 -18.39
C CYS A 169 17.64 4.15 -19.27
N THR A 170 17.81 5.30 -18.64
CA THR A 170 18.11 6.57 -19.30
C THR A 170 19.23 7.30 -18.55
N ASN A 171 20.03 8.07 -19.29
CA ASN A 171 21.05 8.90 -18.68
C ASN A 171 20.41 10.21 -18.20
N TYR A 172 20.52 10.49 -16.91
CA TYR A 172 20.07 11.72 -16.29
C TYR A 172 21.17 12.28 -15.38
N GLN A 173 21.62 13.50 -15.65
CA GLN A 173 22.69 14.17 -14.91
C GLN A 173 23.95 13.28 -14.74
N ASN A 174 24.39 12.62 -15.82
CA ASN A 174 25.56 11.75 -15.84
C ASN A 174 25.44 10.47 -14.97
N LYS A 175 24.22 10.10 -14.57
CA LYS A 175 23.87 8.84 -13.89
C LYS A 175 22.94 8.01 -14.78
N TYR A 176 23.09 6.69 -14.77
CA TYR A 176 22.12 5.77 -15.39
C TYR A 176 21.01 5.47 -14.39
N ILE A 177 19.79 5.87 -14.75
CA ILE A 177 18.60 5.70 -13.90
C ILE A 177 17.48 4.98 -14.64
N TYR A 178 16.53 4.41 -13.89
CA TYR A 178 15.30 3.88 -14.47
C TYR A 178 14.47 4.98 -15.15
N LYS A 179 13.85 4.64 -16.28
CA LYS A 179 12.86 5.48 -16.95
C LYS A 179 11.60 5.59 -16.09
N LYS A 180 10.89 6.71 -16.28
CA LYS A 180 9.58 6.96 -15.66
C LYS A 180 8.48 6.17 -16.38
#